data_AF-A0A3C0DUQ1-F1
#
_entry.id   AF-A0A3C0DUQ1-F1
#
_cell.length_a   1.000
_cell.length_b   1.000
_cell.length_c   1.000
_cell.angle_alpha   90.00
_cell.angle_beta   90.00
_cell.angle_gamma   90.00
#
_symmetry.space_group_name_H-M   'P 1'
#
loop_
_entity.id
_entity.type
_entity.pdbx_description
1 polymer ?
#
loop_
_entity_poly.entity_id
_entity_poly.type
_entity_poly.pdbx_seq_one_letter_code
_entity_poly.pdbx_strand_id
1 'polypeptide(L)'
;MHHRNQPRPSVSRKVPVGEFIKRAPRFLVAMALLLPATALADRPNIVLIISDDQAYRDFGFMGNAQVNTPHLDRLAKQSAFFPNGYVPSSVCSPSLATLLTGRYPHQHGIHFNHPPPGNRAFNQMNNRAEYERVRERSFKLIQSQDTL
;
A
#
# COMPACT_ATOMS: atom_id res chain seq x y z
N MET A 1 -62.76 -13.31 12.93
CA MET A 1 -62.98 -13.14 11.47
C MET A 1 -61.79 -13.73 10.73
N HIS A 2 -61.95 -14.98 10.28
CA HIS A 2 -60.99 -15.70 9.45
C HIS A 2 -61.22 -15.34 7.98
N HIS A 3 -60.21 -14.81 7.29
CA HIS A 3 -60.24 -14.76 5.83
C HIS A 3 -59.08 -15.58 5.23
N ARG A 4 -59.52 -16.53 4.40
CA ARG A 4 -58.80 -17.64 3.78
C ARG A 4 -57.70 -17.18 2.83
N ASN A 5 -56.54 -17.82 2.93
CA ASN A 5 -55.60 -17.99 1.82
C ASN A 5 -56.25 -18.85 0.73
N GLN A 6 -56.32 -18.33 -0.50
CA GLN A 6 -56.51 -19.17 -1.69
C GLN A 6 -55.29 -19.02 -2.61
N PRO A 7 -54.74 -20.13 -3.14
CA PRO A 7 -53.60 -20.09 -4.04
C PRO A 7 -54.01 -19.72 -5.47
N ARG A 8 -53.13 -18.99 -6.16
CA ARG A 8 -53.27 -18.61 -7.58
C ARG A 8 -52.90 -19.78 -8.50
N PRO A 9 -53.52 -19.91 -9.69
CA PRO A 9 -53.24 -21.01 -10.62
C PRO A 9 -51.86 -20.87 -11.29
N SER A 10 -51.14 -21.99 -11.35
CA SER A 10 -49.84 -22.13 -12.03
C SER A 10 -50.05 -22.37 -13.53
N VAL A 11 -49.54 -21.47 -14.38
CA VAL A 11 -49.50 -21.66 -15.83
C VAL A 11 -48.33 -22.58 -16.19
N SER A 12 -48.63 -23.83 -16.53
CA SER A 12 -47.66 -24.81 -17.03
C SER A 12 -47.43 -24.61 -18.54
N ARG A 13 -46.35 -23.93 -18.93
CA ARG A 13 -45.81 -24.05 -20.30
C ARG A 13 -44.92 -25.29 -20.38
N LYS A 14 -45.41 -26.32 -21.06
CA LYS A 14 -44.60 -27.46 -21.50
C LYS A 14 -43.65 -26.98 -22.59
N VAL A 15 -42.35 -26.96 -22.31
CA VAL A 15 -41.31 -26.85 -23.34
C VAL A 15 -41.04 -28.27 -23.86
N PRO A 16 -41.03 -28.51 -25.18
CA PRO A 16 -40.79 -29.84 -25.71
C PRO A 16 -39.34 -30.27 -25.39
N VAL A 17 -39.25 -31.30 -24.55
CA VAL A 17 -38.01 -32.02 -24.24
C VAL A 17 -37.83 -33.05 -25.35
N GLY A 18 -36.97 -32.74 -26.32
CA GLY A 18 -36.62 -33.68 -27.37
C GLY A 18 -35.69 -33.06 -28.38
N GLU A 19 -34.54 -33.71 -28.60
CA GLU A 19 -33.65 -33.54 -29.76
C GLU A 19 -32.68 -32.34 -29.76
N PHE A 20 -31.85 -32.16 -28.73
CA PHE A 20 -30.61 -31.37 -28.87
C PHE A 20 -29.37 -31.98 -28.20
N ILE A 21 -29.35 -33.30 -27.97
CA ILE A 21 -28.24 -33.99 -27.28
C ILE A 21 -27.15 -34.55 -28.23
N LYS A 22 -27.22 -34.34 -29.56
CA LYS A 22 -26.31 -35.06 -30.49
C LYS A 22 -25.37 -34.23 -31.36
N ARG A 23 -25.13 -32.94 -31.09
CA ARG A 23 -24.10 -32.17 -31.80
C ARG A 23 -23.55 -31.02 -30.95
N ALA A 24 -22.52 -31.30 -30.13
CA ALA A 24 -21.33 -30.44 -29.93
C ALA A 24 -20.51 -30.85 -28.69
N PRO A 25 -19.55 -31.80 -28.79
CA PRO A 25 -18.51 -31.97 -27.77
C PRO A 25 -17.20 -31.30 -28.22
N ARG A 26 -17.27 -30.07 -28.75
CA ARG A 26 -16.05 -29.35 -29.21
C ARG A 26 -15.92 -27.90 -28.72
N PHE A 27 -16.99 -27.27 -28.23
CA PHE A 27 -16.91 -25.88 -27.75
C PHE A 27 -16.59 -25.74 -26.25
N LEU A 28 -16.86 -26.75 -25.42
CA LEU A 28 -16.53 -26.69 -23.99
C LEU A 28 -15.06 -26.95 -23.67
N VAL A 29 -14.31 -27.61 -24.58
CA VAL A 29 -12.87 -27.83 -24.41
C VAL A 29 -12.05 -26.60 -24.84
N ALA A 30 -12.59 -25.77 -25.75
CA ALA A 30 -11.90 -24.56 -26.23
C ALA A 30 -11.91 -23.40 -25.22
N MET A 31 -12.88 -23.36 -24.29
CA MET A 31 -12.97 -22.28 -23.29
C MET A 31 -12.11 -22.51 -22.05
N ALA A 32 -11.64 -23.75 -21.82
CA ALA A 32 -10.70 -24.08 -20.75
C ALA A 32 -9.23 -23.79 -21.12
N LEU A 33 -8.92 -23.56 -22.42
CA LEU A 33 -7.56 -23.26 -22.89
C LEU A 33 -7.20 -21.77 -22.92
N LEU A 34 -8.12 -20.89 -22.50
CA LEU A 34 -7.92 -19.43 -22.47
C LEU A 34 -7.70 -18.88 -21.06
N LEU A 35 -7.44 -19.74 -20.06
CA LEU A 35 -6.88 -19.29 -18.80
C LEU A 35 -5.45 -18.80 -19.11
N PRO A 36 -5.17 -17.48 -19.03
CA PRO A 36 -3.80 -17.03 -19.07
C PRO A 36 -3.12 -17.76 -17.91
N ALA A 37 -2.08 -18.52 -18.20
CA ALA A 37 -1.11 -18.87 -17.18
C ALA A 37 -0.67 -17.52 -16.61
N THR A 38 -1.18 -17.16 -15.43
CA THR A 38 -0.62 -16.08 -14.65
C THR A 38 0.79 -16.54 -14.36
N ALA A 39 1.73 -16.15 -15.21
CA ALA A 39 3.14 -16.20 -14.88
C ALA A 39 3.21 -15.61 -13.47
N LEU A 40 3.80 -16.36 -12.52
CA LEU A 40 4.14 -15.78 -11.24
C LEU A 40 4.91 -14.51 -11.60
N ALA A 41 4.28 -13.35 -11.42
CA ALA A 41 4.97 -12.10 -11.68
C ALA A 41 6.21 -12.14 -10.78
N ASP A 42 7.37 -12.00 -11.38
CA ASP A 42 8.62 -11.92 -10.62
C ASP A 42 8.41 -10.93 -9.48
N ARG A 43 8.88 -11.31 -8.28
CA ARG A 43 8.71 -10.47 -7.10
C ARG A 43 9.28 -9.09 -7.42
N PRO A 44 8.49 -8.02 -7.37
CA PRO A 44 8.98 -6.71 -7.76
C PRO A 44 10.01 -6.24 -6.73
N ASN A 45 11.06 -5.58 -7.22
CA ASN A 45 11.97 -4.84 -6.36
C ASN A 45 11.24 -3.59 -5.84
N ILE A 46 11.14 -3.47 -4.51
CA ILE A 46 10.47 -2.34 -3.88
C ILE A 46 11.54 -1.35 -3.39
N VAL A 47 11.55 -0.16 -3.97
CA VAL A 47 12.40 0.95 -3.52
C VAL A 47 11.52 2.04 -2.93
N LEU A 48 11.65 2.26 -1.62
CA LEU A 48 10.93 3.32 -0.90
C LEU A 48 11.85 4.54 -0.75
N ILE A 49 11.51 5.63 -1.44
CA ILE A 49 12.24 6.90 -1.37
C ILE A 49 11.44 7.85 -0.46
N ILE A 50 12.10 8.37 0.58
CA ILE A 50 11.50 9.28 1.55
C ILE A 50 12.38 10.53 1.62
N SER A 51 11.77 11.71 1.45
CA SER A 51 12.41 13.00 1.65
C SER A 51 12.16 13.52 3.06
N ASP A 52 13.15 14.17 3.66
CA ASP A 52 13.00 14.84 4.95
C ASP A 52 12.59 16.31 4.75
N ASP A 53 11.69 16.79 5.60
CA ASP A 53 11.18 18.18 5.63
C ASP A 53 10.73 18.78 4.26
N GLN A 54 10.27 17.93 3.34
CA GLN A 54 9.80 18.39 2.03
C GLN A 54 8.30 18.73 2.04
N ALA A 55 7.97 19.97 1.68
CA ALA A 55 6.61 20.44 1.63
C ALA A 55 5.91 20.09 0.30
N TYR A 56 4.59 20.14 0.32
CA TYR A 56 3.72 19.90 -0.83
C TYR A 56 4.09 20.73 -2.08
N ARG A 57 4.59 21.95 -1.88
CA ARG A 57 4.93 22.88 -2.96
C ARG A 57 6.38 22.78 -3.41
N ASP A 58 7.19 21.85 -2.89
CA ASP A 58 8.63 21.79 -3.16
C ASP A 58 8.99 20.94 -4.39
N PHE A 59 8.08 20.82 -5.36
CA PHE A 59 8.27 20.02 -6.55
C PHE A 59 7.79 20.74 -7.81
N GLY A 60 8.50 20.54 -8.92
CA GLY A 60 8.12 21.03 -10.24
C GLY A 60 6.76 20.47 -10.69
N PHE A 61 6.52 19.16 -10.51
CA PHE A 61 5.23 18.52 -10.79
C PHE A 61 4.07 19.02 -9.93
N MET A 62 4.35 19.74 -8.84
CA MET A 62 3.36 20.42 -7.99
C MET A 62 3.15 21.89 -8.37
N GLY A 63 3.73 22.34 -9.49
CA GLY A 63 3.58 23.69 -10.03
C GLY A 63 4.60 24.70 -9.53
N ASN A 64 5.67 24.28 -8.86
CA ASN A 64 6.72 25.19 -8.41
C ASN A 64 7.70 25.52 -9.55
N ALA A 65 7.65 26.77 -10.04
CA ALA A 65 8.51 27.24 -11.12
C ALA A 65 9.96 27.56 -10.70
N GLN A 66 10.26 27.62 -9.39
CA GLN A 66 11.58 27.96 -8.86
C GLN A 66 12.43 26.72 -8.55
N VAL A 67 11.80 25.56 -8.38
CA VAL A 67 12.46 24.30 -8.02
C VAL A 67 12.68 23.45 -9.25
N ASN A 68 13.87 22.85 -9.37
CA ASN A 68 14.24 21.99 -10.49
C ASN A 68 14.31 20.52 -10.04
N THR A 69 13.24 19.75 -10.29
CA THR A 69 13.12 18.32 -9.91
C THR A 69 12.90 17.39 -11.11
N PRO A 70 13.74 17.44 -12.16
CA PRO A 70 13.43 16.86 -13.47
C PRO A 70 13.28 15.33 -13.45
N HIS A 71 13.93 14.64 -12.50
CA HIS A 71 13.79 13.20 -12.31
C HIS A 71 12.48 12.83 -11.60
N LEU A 72 12.10 13.58 -10.57
CA LEU A 72 10.83 13.36 -9.87
C LEU A 72 9.63 13.78 -10.72
N ASP A 73 9.77 14.86 -11.50
CA ASP A 73 8.73 15.30 -12.44
C ASP A 73 8.47 14.25 -13.53
N ARG A 74 9.53 13.59 -14.00
CA ARG A 74 9.42 12.47 -14.95
C ARG A 74 8.76 11.26 -14.30
N LEU A 75 9.17 10.91 -13.08
CA LEU A 75 8.59 9.80 -12.32
C LEU A 75 7.09 10.03 -12.09
N ALA A 76 6.68 11.23 -11.69
CA ALA A 76 5.28 11.59 -11.48
C ALA A 76 4.43 11.46 -12.75
N LYS A 77 4.97 11.85 -13.92
CA LYS A 77 4.28 11.71 -15.22
C LYS A 77 4.10 10.26 -15.68
N GLN A 78 4.94 9.35 -15.20
CA GLN A 78 4.96 7.93 -15.61
C GLN A 78 4.33 6.99 -14.58
N SER A 79 3.86 7.53 -13.45
CA SER A 79 3.39 6.74 -12.31
C SER A 79 1.97 7.15 -11.89
N ALA A 80 1.37 6.37 -11.00
CA ALA A 80 0.25 6.86 -10.22
C ALA A 80 0.73 8.05 -9.37
N PHE A 81 -0.03 9.15 -9.41
CA PHE A 81 0.28 10.39 -8.71
C PHE A 81 -0.84 10.74 -7.73
N PHE A 82 -0.46 11.04 -6.49
CA PHE A 82 -1.39 11.36 -5.41
C PHE A 82 -1.21 12.84 -5.00
N PRO A 83 -1.98 13.77 -5.59
CA PRO A 83 -1.91 15.20 -5.25
C PRO A 83 -2.44 15.52 -3.87
N ASN A 84 -3.02 14.56 -3.14
CA ASN A 84 -3.53 14.76 -1.78
C ASN A 84 -3.04 13.61 -0.90
N GLY A 85 -1.73 13.59 -0.63
CA GLY A 85 -1.11 12.68 0.32
C GLY A 85 -1.02 13.31 1.71
N TYR A 86 -1.23 12.51 2.76
CA TYR A 86 -1.21 12.98 4.14
C TYR A 86 -0.37 12.06 5.02
N VAL A 87 0.24 12.65 6.04
CA VAL A 87 0.91 11.92 7.13
C VAL A 87 0.08 12.08 8.40
N PRO A 88 -0.06 11.02 9.23
CA PRO A 88 -0.76 11.14 10.51
C PRO A 88 -0.07 12.05 11.53
N SER A 89 1.21 12.35 11.33
CA SER A 89 1.98 13.30 12.13
C SER A 89 2.98 14.03 11.24
N SER A 90 3.07 15.36 11.37
CA SER A 90 4.05 16.20 10.68
C SER A 90 5.38 16.31 11.45
N VAL A 91 5.70 15.30 12.27
CA VAL A 91 6.94 15.23 13.06
C VAL A 91 7.73 13.98 12.63
N CYS A 92 9.03 14.11 12.40
CA CYS A 92 9.89 13.10 11.76
C CYS A 92 9.78 11.69 12.38
N SER A 93 10.12 11.53 13.66
CA SER A 93 10.11 10.25 14.38
C SER A 93 8.73 9.55 14.39
N PRO A 94 7.62 10.21 14.78
CA PRO A 94 6.30 9.59 14.73
C PRO A 94 5.82 9.30 13.29
N SER A 95 6.17 10.15 12.31
CA SER A 95 5.85 9.91 10.89
C SER A 95 6.52 8.63 10.37
N LEU A 96 7.83 8.49 10.60
CA LEU A 96 8.58 7.29 10.21
C LEU A 96 8.12 6.05 10.96
N ALA A 97 7.82 6.15 12.26
CA ALA A 97 7.26 5.05 13.03
C ALA A 97 5.89 4.60 12.48
N THR A 98 5.03 5.55 12.09
CA THR A 98 3.74 5.24 11.46
C THR A 98 3.95 4.53 10.12
N LEU A 99 4.89 5.01 9.29
CA LEU A 99 5.21 4.40 7.99
C LEU A 99 5.72 2.96 8.14
N LEU A 100 6.62 2.70 9.10
CA LEU A 100 7.23 1.39 9.30
C LEU A 100 6.27 0.37 9.95
N THR A 101 5.38 0.84 10.83
CA THR A 101 4.52 -0.06 11.63
C THR A 101 3.10 -0.18 11.09
N GLY A 102 2.65 0.75 10.24
CA GLY A 102 1.27 0.86 9.78
C GLY A 102 0.29 1.25 10.90
N ARG A 103 0.78 1.80 12.02
CA ARG A 103 -0.02 2.16 13.20
C ARG A 103 -0.02 3.67 13.40
N TYR A 104 -1.10 4.21 13.95
CA TYR A 104 -1.17 5.63 14.31
C TYR A 104 -0.26 5.96 15.51
N PRO A 105 0.13 7.25 15.68
CA PRO A 105 0.94 7.69 16.82
C PRO A 105 0.45 7.24 18.19
N HIS A 106 -0.86 7.28 18.44
CA HIS A 106 -1.45 6.84 19.71
C HIS A 106 -1.34 5.33 19.95
N GLN A 107 -1.11 4.52 18.91
CA GLN A 107 -0.98 3.07 19.00
C GLN A 107 0.48 2.63 19.19
N HIS A 108 1.45 3.35 18.63
CA HIS A 108 2.88 3.06 18.80
C HIS A 108 3.58 3.90 19.87
N GLY A 109 2.92 4.94 20.42
CA GLY A 109 3.40 5.71 21.57
C GLY A 109 4.57 6.68 21.31
N ILE A 110 4.97 6.84 20.05
CA ILE A 110 6.01 7.81 19.66
C ILE A 110 5.27 9.06 19.19
N HIS A 111 5.51 10.19 19.85
CA HIS A 111 4.76 11.44 19.60
C HIS A 111 5.67 12.61 19.22
N PHE A 112 6.97 12.53 19.51
CA PHE A 112 7.91 13.64 19.34
C PHE A 112 9.27 13.12 18.86
N ASN A 113 10.07 13.99 18.23
CA ASN A 113 11.46 13.70 17.86
C ASN A 113 12.39 13.61 19.06
N HIS A 114 12.05 14.36 20.10
CA HIS A 114 12.81 14.44 21.32
C HIS A 114 11.95 13.97 22.48
N PRO A 115 12.55 13.47 23.56
CA PRO A 115 11.82 13.29 24.80
C PRO A 115 11.11 14.59 25.22
N PRO A 116 10.03 14.48 26.03
CA PRO A 116 9.38 15.65 26.61
C PRO A 116 10.42 16.58 27.28
N PRO A 117 10.24 17.91 27.21
CA PRO A 117 11.10 18.85 27.92
C PRO A 117 11.22 18.46 29.40
N GLY A 118 12.47 18.39 29.89
CA GLY A 118 12.76 17.96 31.28
C GLY A 118 13.19 16.50 31.44
N ASN A 119 13.14 15.67 30.39
CA ASN A 119 13.52 14.26 30.48
C ASN A 119 14.91 13.99 29.84
N ARG A 120 15.98 14.42 30.54
CA ARG A 120 17.39 14.19 30.14
C ARG A 120 17.74 12.71 29.94
N ALA A 121 16.96 11.80 30.53
CA ALA A 121 17.16 10.36 30.46
C ALA A 121 16.95 9.75 29.07
N PHE A 122 16.56 10.50 28.04
CA PHE A 122 16.42 9.97 26.67
C PHE A 122 17.45 10.55 25.69
N ASN A 123 18.16 11.63 26.06
CA ASN A 123 19.35 12.10 25.36
C ASN A 123 20.60 11.52 26.05
N GLN A 124 20.70 10.18 26.11
CA GLN A 124 21.76 9.51 26.89
C GLN A 124 23.10 9.37 26.15
N MET A 125 23.17 9.68 24.86
CA MET A 125 24.44 9.63 24.13
C MET A 125 25.33 10.79 24.54
N ASN A 126 26.11 10.55 25.59
CA ASN A 126 26.97 11.56 26.20
C ASN A 126 28.39 11.58 25.58
N ASN A 127 28.72 10.60 24.74
CA ASN A 127 30.03 10.54 24.08
C ASN A 127 29.95 9.97 22.66
N ARG A 128 30.94 10.36 21.84
CA ARG A 128 31.08 9.99 20.44
C ARG A 128 31.20 8.47 20.22
N ALA A 129 31.94 7.77 21.09
CA ALA A 129 32.17 6.33 20.93
C ALA A 129 30.87 5.52 21.10
N GLU A 130 29.98 5.95 21.99
CA GLU A 130 28.66 5.36 22.16
C GLU A 130 27.76 5.59 20.95
N TYR A 131 27.74 6.83 20.43
CA TYR A 131 27.03 7.15 19.19
C TYR A 131 27.52 6.28 18.02
N GLU A 132 28.84 6.20 17.82
CA GLU A 132 29.44 5.40 16.76
C GLU A 132 29.07 3.92 16.89
N ARG A 133 29.10 3.37 18.11
CA ARG A 133 28.71 1.97 18.38
C ARG A 133 27.24 1.69 18.05
N VAL A 134 26.33 2.56 18.47
CA VAL A 134 24.89 2.39 18.18
C VAL A 134 24.62 2.56 16.68
N ARG A 135 25.25 3.54 16.04
CA ARG A 135 25.17 3.76 14.59
C ARG A 135 25.67 2.54 13.82
N GLU A 136 26.86 2.01 14.14
CA GLU A 136 27.43 0.79 13.56
C GLU A 136 26.47 -0.39 13.67
N ARG A 137 25.86 -0.59 14.85
CA ARG A 137 24.87 -1.65 15.06
C ARG A 137 23.66 -1.48 14.13
N SER A 138 23.13 -0.27 13.99
CA SER A 138 22.01 0.01 13.07
C SER A 138 22.41 -0.22 11.62
N PHE A 139 23.60 0.22 11.19
CA PHE A 139 24.11 -0.02 9.84
C PHE A 139 24.25 -1.52 9.55
N LYS A 140 24.83 -2.30 10.48
CA LYS A 140 24.93 -3.76 10.35
C LYS A 140 23.56 -4.40 10.23
N LEU A 141 22.58 -4.00 11.04
CA LEU A 141 21.21 -4.51 10.95
C LEU A 141 20.62 -4.29 9.56
N ILE A 142 20.77 -3.08 9.00
CA ILE A 142 20.27 -2.73 7.66
C ILE A 142 21.00 -3.54 6.58
N GLN A 143 22.33 -3.59 6.60
CA GLN A 143 23.12 -4.30 5.59
C GLN A 143 23.01 -5.83 5.69
N SER A 144 22.68 -6.36 6.86
CA SER A 144 22.49 -7.80 7.08
C SER A 144 21.14 -8.33 6.61
N GLN A 145 20.20 -7.45 6.22
CA GLN A 145 18.96 -7.89 5.61
C GLN A 145 19.23 -8.21 4.15
N ASP A 146 18.88 -9.41 3.72
CA ASP A 146 18.84 -9.75 2.30
C ASP A 146 17.85 -8.82 1.62
N THR A 147 18.37 -7.89 0.82
CA THR A 147 17.56 -7.16 -0.14
C THR A 147 17.29 -8.09 -1.32
N LEU A 148 16.02 -8.31 -1.65
CA LEU A 148 15.60 -9.12 -2.80
C LEU A 148 16.26 -8.66 -4.10
#